data_AF-A0A4Q3YJ85-F1
#
_entry.id   AF-A0A4Q3YJ85-F1
#
_cell.length_a   1.000
_cell.length_b   1.000
_cell.length_c   1.000
_cell.angle_alpha   90.00
_cell.angle_beta   90.00
_cell.angle_gamma   90.00
#
_symmetry.space_group_name_H-M   'P 1'
#
loop_
_entity.id
_entity.type
_entity.pdbx_description
1 polymer ?
#
loop_
_entity_poly.entity_id
_entity_poly.type
_entity_poly.pdbx_seq_one_letter_code
_entity_poly.pdbx_strand_id
1 'polypeptide(L)'
;MERMIGLLENRLVPVTDTIGFLQCPAEVLKSAFLDWQRPLQEPRGTLLHEQRVAGSLEAILRRLLPLTSVEARRFLFIPTQTDWTAFFDNGHQGTDAFAPISYLAKEIGCVGVRATDALPGRTQGGTVFELYSPEDTDWLNVVRSISAAPTDGRWAFSASGTALSFETIEFYAKKRIKDRFNSEILKQYLEELAIDAFNPDFYAKEGFLIEKVGTCAPAMQLFGLAD
;
A
#
# COMPACT_ATOMS: atom_id res chain seq x y z
N MET A 1 -3.62 26.15 1.04
CA MET A 1 -4.23 24.81 1.19
C MET A 1 -3.21 23.85 0.61
N GLU A 2 -2.49 23.09 1.45
CA GLU A 2 -1.51 22.10 0.97
C GLU A 2 -2.26 21.06 0.13
N ARG A 3 -1.75 20.82 -1.08
CA ARG A 3 -2.44 20.01 -2.09
C ARG A 3 -1.84 18.60 -2.00
N MET A 4 -2.53 17.71 -1.29
CA MET A 4 -2.22 16.28 -1.39
C MET A 4 -2.24 15.87 -2.86
N ILE A 5 -1.27 15.06 -3.26
CA ILE A 5 -1.03 14.76 -4.68
C ILE A 5 -1.97 13.65 -5.14
N GLY A 6 -2.23 12.65 -4.27
CA GLY A 6 -3.35 11.71 -4.35
C GLY A 6 -3.57 11.03 -5.70
N LEU A 7 -3.31 9.72 -5.79
CA LEU A 7 -3.50 8.98 -7.05
C LEU A 7 -4.95 9.15 -7.59
N LEU A 8 -5.06 9.47 -8.89
CA LEU A 8 -6.34 9.72 -9.58
C LEU A 8 -7.19 10.84 -8.94
N GLU A 9 -6.53 11.88 -8.40
CA GLU A 9 -7.18 13.00 -7.70
C GLU A 9 -8.06 12.54 -6.53
N ASN A 10 -7.64 11.47 -5.83
CA ASN A 10 -8.35 10.88 -4.71
C ASN A 10 -9.76 10.34 -5.03
N ARG A 11 -10.11 10.11 -6.31
CA ARG A 11 -11.44 9.63 -6.71
C ARG A 11 -11.76 8.21 -6.27
N LEU A 12 -10.74 7.43 -5.88
CA LEU A 12 -10.87 6.04 -5.45
C LEU A 12 -10.41 5.83 -3.99
N VAL A 13 -10.32 6.88 -3.18
CA VAL A 13 -10.08 6.69 -1.73
C VAL A 13 -11.20 5.82 -1.12
N PRO A 14 -10.89 4.93 -0.16
CA PRO A 14 -9.60 4.78 0.51
C PRO A 14 -8.58 3.87 -0.18
N VAL A 15 -8.93 3.14 -1.23
CA VAL A 15 -8.03 2.09 -1.75
C VAL A 15 -6.74 2.65 -2.35
N THR A 16 -6.69 3.96 -2.61
CA THR A 16 -5.49 4.68 -3.06
C THR A 16 -4.78 5.48 -1.98
N ASP A 17 -5.28 5.49 -0.74
CA ASP A 17 -4.63 6.21 0.38
C ASP A 17 -3.26 5.61 0.69
N THR A 18 -3.18 4.28 0.63
CA THR A 18 -1.97 3.50 0.86
C THR A 18 -1.71 2.57 -0.31
N ILE A 19 -0.45 2.51 -0.73
CA ILE A 19 0.03 1.65 -1.82
C ILE A 19 1.24 0.88 -1.31
N GLY A 20 1.21 -0.44 -1.50
CA GLY A 20 2.39 -1.27 -1.31
C GLY A 20 3.15 -1.45 -2.61
N PHE A 21 4.47 -1.61 -2.55
CA PHE A 21 5.31 -1.91 -3.70
C PHE A 21 6.30 -3.00 -3.33
N LEU A 22 6.55 -3.95 -4.24
CA LEU A 22 7.69 -4.86 -4.14
C LEU A 22 8.51 -4.81 -5.42
N GLN A 23 9.83 -4.82 -5.29
CA GLN A 23 10.78 -4.78 -6.39
C GLN A 23 10.94 -6.16 -7.02
N CYS A 24 9.86 -6.65 -7.65
CA CYS A 24 9.83 -7.93 -8.35
C CYS A 24 8.75 -7.94 -9.43
N PRO A 25 8.82 -8.87 -10.40
CA PRO A 25 7.77 -9.04 -11.41
C PRO A 25 6.42 -9.43 -10.79
N ALA A 26 5.32 -8.90 -11.33
CA ALA A 26 3.98 -9.13 -10.77
C ALA A 26 3.56 -10.61 -10.73
N GLU A 27 4.02 -11.42 -11.68
CA GLU A 27 3.77 -12.87 -11.68
C GLU A 27 4.45 -13.59 -10.50
N VAL A 28 5.64 -13.13 -10.08
CA VAL A 28 6.34 -13.65 -8.90
C VAL A 28 5.58 -13.26 -7.64
N LEU A 29 5.23 -11.98 -7.52
CA LEU A 29 4.47 -11.47 -6.37
C LEU A 29 3.12 -12.18 -6.20
N LYS A 30 2.36 -12.31 -7.29
CA LYS A 30 1.08 -13.01 -7.31
C LYS A 30 1.22 -14.48 -6.89
N SER A 31 2.23 -15.18 -7.41
CA SER A 31 2.48 -16.58 -7.06
C SER A 31 2.81 -16.73 -5.57
N ALA A 32 3.73 -15.91 -5.05
CA ALA A 32 4.09 -15.91 -3.63
C ALA A 32 2.89 -15.58 -2.73
N PHE A 33 2.03 -14.63 -3.13
CA PHE A 33 0.81 -14.31 -2.40
C PHE A 33 -0.18 -15.48 -2.38
N LEU A 34 -0.35 -16.18 -3.50
CA LEU A 34 -1.20 -17.37 -3.57
C LEU A 34 -0.66 -18.50 -2.68
N ASP A 35 0.64 -18.77 -2.73
CA ASP A 35 1.29 -19.81 -1.93
C ASP A 35 1.18 -19.51 -0.43
N TRP A 36 1.22 -18.24 -0.05
CA TRP A 36 0.98 -17.81 1.32
C TRP A 36 -0.49 -17.93 1.74
N GLN A 37 -1.44 -17.49 0.90
CA GLN A 37 -2.84 -17.38 1.29
C GLN A 37 -3.60 -18.71 1.17
N ARG A 38 -3.35 -19.56 0.17
CA ARG A 38 -4.08 -20.84 -0.03
C ARG A 38 -4.12 -21.71 1.23
N PRO A 39 -2.99 -22.04 1.90
CA PRO A 39 -3.02 -22.89 3.09
C PRO A 39 -3.78 -22.27 4.27
N LEU A 40 -3.95 -20.94 4.28
CA LEU A 40 -4.72 -20.22 5.32
C LEU A 40 -6.22 -20.19 5.02
N GLN A 41 -6.61 -20.12 3.74
CA GLN A 41 -7.99 -19.88 3.30
C GLN A 41 -8.75 -21.18 2.97
N GLU A 42 -8.10 -22.14 2.30
CA GLU A 42 -8.77 -23.37 1.84
C GLU A 42 -9.36 -24.21 2.99
N PRO A 43 -8.67 -24.41 4.13
CA PRO A 43 -9.25 -25.14 5.28
C PRO A 43 -10.50 -24.47 5.87
N ARG A 44 -10.74 -23.18 5.56
CA ARG A 44 -11.91 -22.41 5.99
C ARG A 44 -13.05 -22.44 4.95
N GLY A 45 -12.89 -23.20 3.87
CA GLY A 45 -13.83 -23.22 2.76
C GLY A 45 -13.80 -21.94 1.91
N THR A 46 -12.66 -21.26 1.86
CA THR A 46 -12.44 -20.07 1.03
C THR A 46 -11.40 -20.36 -0.04
N LEU A 47 -11.80 -20.22 -1.30
CA LEU A 47 -10.94 -20.42 -2.46
C LEU A 47 -10.38 -19.09 -2.94
N LEU A 48 -9.22 -19.13 -3.59
CA LEU A 48 -8.62 -17.97 -4.25
C LEU A 48 -8.79 -18.10 -5.76
N HIS A 49 -9.50 -17.15 -6.35
CA HIS A 49 -9.68 -17.06 -7.78
C HIS A 49 -8.75 -15.99 -8.36
N GLU A 50 -7.94 -16.38 -9.33
CA GLU A 50 -7.04 -15.49 -10.05
C GLU A 50 -7.70 -15.01 -11.35
N GLN A 51 -7.58 -13.72 -11.63
CA GLN A 51 -8.01 -13.14 -12.89
C GLN A 51 -6.98 -12.14 -13.41
N ARG A 52 -6.63 -12.23 -14.69
CA ARG A 52 -5.97 -11.11 -15.38
C ARG A 52 -6.98 -9.98 -15.61
N VAL A 53 -6.56 -8.76 -15.33
CA VAL A 53 -7.35 -7.53 -15.53
C VAL A 53 -6.59 -6.59 -16.42
N ALA A 54 -7.29 -5.84 -17.26
CA ALA A 54 -6.71 -4.87 -18.17
C ALA A 54 -7.66 -3.68 -18.36
N GLY A 55 -7.10 -2.52 -18.70
CA GLY A 55 -7.85 -1.29 -18.92
C GLY A 55 -7.09 -0.05 -18.46
N SER A 56 -7.82 1.05 -18.24
CA SER A 56 -7.24 2.20 -17.53
C SER A 56 -6.96 1.82 -16.07
N LEU A 57 -6.00 2.50 -15.44
CA LEU A 57 -5.68 2.31 -14.03
C LEU A 57 -6.93 2.43 -13.15
N GLU A 58 -7.78 3.43 -13.42
CA GLU A 58 -9.03 3.59 -12.69
C GLU A 58 -9.98 2.40 -12.85
N ALA A 59 -10.11 1.85 -14.07
CA ALA A 59 -10.95 0.68 -14.31
C ALA A 59 -10.42 -0.58 -13.60
N ILE A 60 -9.09 -0.74 -13.56
CA ILE A 60 -8.43 -1.83 -12.85
C ILE A 60 -8.66 -1.69 -11.34
N LEU A 61 -8.39 -0.51 -10.75
CA LEU A 61 -8.58 -0.27 -9.32
C LEU A 61 -10.04 -0.42 -8.89
N ARG A 62 -11.02 -0.05 -9.74
CA ARG A 62 -12.45 -0.28 -9.48
C ARG A 62 -12.81 -1.77 -9.34
N ARG A 63 -11.97 -2.70 -9.79
CA ARG A 63 -12.16 -4.14 -9.54
C ARG A 63 -12.05 -4.52 -8.07
N LEU A 64 -11.47 -3.65 -7.22
CA LEU A 64 -11.47 -3.83 -5.76
C LEU A 64 -12.88 -3.69 -5.15
N LEU A 65 -13.84 -3.06 -5.83
CA LEU A 65 -15.18 -2.85 -5.28
C LEU A 65 -16.08 -4.09 -5.37
N PRO A 66 -16.84 -4.43 -4.31
CA PRO A 66 -17.08 -3.64 -3.10
C PRO A 66 -15.93 -3.70 -2.09
N LEU A 67 -15.79 -2.65 -1.29
CA LEU A 67 -14.87 -2.64 -0.15
C LEU A 67 -15.40 -3.53 0.97
N THR A 68 -14.51 -4.05 1.81
CA THR A 68 -14.86 -4.98 2.90
C THR A 68 -14.29 -4.55 4.25
N SER A 69 -15.01 -4.83 5.33
CA SER A 69 -14.51 -4.77 6.71
C SER A 69 -14.06 -6.13 7.22
N VAL A 70 -13.29 -6.13 8.31
CA VAL A 70 -12.76 -7.32 9.01
C VAL A 70 -11.72 -8.10 8.22
N GLU A 71 -11.96 -8.37 6.93
CA GLU A 71 -11.01 -9.02 6.03
C GLU A 71 -11.06 -8.42 4.63
N ALA A 72 -9.91 -8.25 4.01
CA ALA A 72 -9.82 -7.97 2.57
C ALA A 72 -10.17 -9.24 1.78
N ARG A 73 -10.96 -9.05 0.73
CA ARG A 73 -11.43 -10.11 -0.17
C ARG A 73 -10.86 -10.00 -1.58
N ARG A 74 -10.31 -8.84 -1.94
CA ARG A 74 -9.75 -8.59 -3.28
C ARG A 74 -8.40 -7.92 -3.15
N PHE A 75 -7.45 -8.42 -3.93
CA PHE A 75 -6.06 -7.99 -3.95
C PHE A 75 -5.64 -7.75 -5.39
N LEU A 76 -5.05 -6.60 -5.67
CA LEU A 76 -4.54 -6.25 -7.00
C LEU A 76 -3.02 -6.17 -6.98
N PHE A 77 -2.41 -6.72 -8.02
CA PHE A 77 -0.99 -6.63 -8.32
C PHE A 77 -0.83 -6.00 -9.71
N ILE A 78 -0.25 -4.80 -9.77
CA ILE A 78 -0.14 -4.03 -11.02
C ILE A 78 1.35 -3.77 -11.28
N PRO A 79 1.95 -4.32 -12.36
CA PRO A 79 3.28 -3.92 -12.80
C PRO A 79 3.38 -2.41 -13.00
N THR A 80 4.57 -1.85 -12.82
CA THR A 80 4.83 -0.44 -13.09
C THR A 80 5.70 -0.28 -14.34
N GLN A 81 6.03 0.96 -14.70
CA GLN A 81 7.01 1.27 -15.75
C GLN A 81 8.46 0.98 -15.33
N THR A 82 8.67 0.47 -14.11
CA THR A 82 9.95 0.08 -13.54
C THR A 82 9.89 -1.37 -13.05
N ASP A 83 10.88 -1.82 -12.30
CA ASP A 83 10.94 -3.17 -11.72
C ASP A 83 10.04 -3.37 -10.49
N TRP A 84 9.27 -2.34 -10.11
CA TRP A 84 8.28 -2.41 -9.04
C TRP A 84 6.95 -2.99 -9.51
N THR A 85 6.31 -3.76 -8.65
CA THR A 85 4.89 -4.13 -8.73
C THR A 85 4.14 -3.49 -7.57
N ALA A 86 3.05 -2.79 -7.89
CA ALA A 86 2.17 -2.17 -6.91
C ALA A 86 1.12 -3.16 -6.38
N PHE A 87 0.79 -3.02 -5.11
CA PHE A 87 -0.17 -3.83 -4.35
C PHE A 87 -1.28 -2.95 -3.77
N PHE A 88 -2.51 -3.41 -3.94
CA PHE A 88 -3.71 -2.80 -3.38
C PHE A 88 -4.65 -3.89 -2.84
N ASP A 89 -5.47 -3.55 -1.86
CA ASP A 89 -6.58 -4.40 -1.42
C ASP A 89 -7.88 -3.61 -1.26
N ASN A 90 -8.98 -4.30 -0.98
CA ASN A 90 -10.31 -3.70 -0.89
C ASN A 90 -10.75 -3.35 0.55
N GLY A 91 -9.82 -3.13 1.49
CA GLY A 91 -10.16 -2.70 2.84
C GLY A 91 -10.96 -1.39 2.85
N HIS A 92 -12.08 -1.35 3.57
CA HIS A 92 -12.92 -0.14 3.65
C HIS A 92 -12.25 1.04 4.38
N GLN A 93 -11.14 0.79 5.08
CA GLN A 93 -10.30 1.82 5.72
C GLN A 93 -9.02 2.11 4.94
N GLY A 94 -8.89 1.53 3.74
CA GLY A 94 -7.72 1.60 2.88
C GLY A 94 -6.94 0.29 2.84
N THR A 95 -6.02 0.23 1.88
CA THR A 95 -5.11 -0.89 1.70
C THR A 95 -4.32 -1.15 2.98
N ASP A 96 -4.33 -2.38 3.46
CA ASP A 96 -3.44 -2.84 4.53
C ASP A 96 -2.17 -3.40 3.89
N ALA A 97 -1.23 -2.50 3.58
CA ALA A 97 0.03 -2.86 2.97
C ALA A 97 1.07 -3.38 3.98
N PHE A 98 0.91 -3.15 5.28
CA PHE A 98 1.99 -3.42 6.23
C PHE A 98 2.37 -4.91 6.26
N ALA A 99 1.42 -5.78 6.56
CA ALA A 99 1.69 -7.21 6.71
C ALA A 99 2.02 -7.90 5.39
N PRO A 100 1.27 -7.69 4.28
CA PRO A 100 1.59 -8.32 2.99
C PRO A 100 2.96 -7.91 2.45
N ILE A 101 3.30 -6.61 2.47
CA ILE A 101 4.57 -6.14 1.90
C ILE A 101 5.76 -6.62 2.73
N SER A 102 5.67 -6.52 4.07
CA SER A 102 6.70 -7.04 4.98
C SER A 102 6.95 -8.53 4.76
N TYR A 103 5.89 -9.35 4.76
CA TYR A 103 6.01 -10.79 4.60
C TYR A 103 6.55 -11.19 3.21
N LEU A 104 5.97 -10.63 2.14
CA LEU A 104 6.34 -11.00 0.77
C LEU A 104 7.73 -10.51 0.38
N ALA A 105 8.21 -9.40 0.94
CA ALA A 105 9.58 -8.94 0.74
C ALA A 105 10.60 -10.00 1.20
N LYS A 106 10.36 -10.60 2.37
CA LYS A 106 11.18 -11.72 2.89
C LYS A 106 11.04 -12.97 2.04
N GLU A 107 9.80 -13.40 1.78
CA GLU A 107 9.52 -14.65 1.07
C GLU A 107 10.13 -14.66 -0.35
N ILE A 108 10.04 -13.53 -1.06
CA ILE A 108 10.56 -13.39 -2.42
C ILE A 108 12.07 -13.08 -2.43
N GLY A 109 12.60 -12.53 -1.33
CA GLY A 109 13.98 -12.04 -1.28
C GLY A 109 14.16 -10.72 -2.02
N CYS A 110 13.22 -9.77 -1.88
CA CYS A 110 13.26 -8.46 -2.54
C CYS A 110 12.97 -7.30 -1.58
N VAL A 111 13.13 -6.07 -2.07
CA VAL A 111 12.82 -4.85 -1.32
C VAL A 111 11.32 -4.55 -1.42
N GLY A 112 10.73 -4.13 -0.30
CA GLY A 112 9.34 -3.67 -0.23
C GLY A 112 9.25 -2.21 0.19
N VAL A 113 8.20 -1.50 -0.26
CA VAL A 113 7.86 -0.14 0.18
C VAL A 113 6.38 -0.07 0.51
N ARG A 114 6.03 0.62 1.60
CA ARG A 114 4.67 1.10 1.86
C ARG A 114 4.68 2.63 1.80
N ALA A 115 3.77 3.18 1.01
CA ALA A 115 3.56 4.62 0.91
C ALA A 115 2.11 4.95 1.26
N THR A 116 1.91 5.91 2.16
CA THR A 116 0.59 6.43 2.52
C THR A 116 0.57 7.94 2.30
N ASP A 117 -0.41 8.44 1.55
CA ASP A 117 -0.77 9.87 1.45
C ASP A 117 -2.29 9.97 1.61
N ALA A 118 -2.75 10.06 2.86
CA ALA A 118 -4.17 10.00 3.19
C ALA A 118 -4.69 11.30 3.84
N LEU A 119 -5.91 11.68 3.49
CA LEU A 119 -6.53 12.90 4.02
C LEU A 119 -6.66 12.86 5.56
N PRO A 120 -6.48 14.00 6.25
CA PRO A 120 -6.75 14.08 7.69
C PRO A 120 -8.19 13.64 8.01
N GLY A 121 -8.36 12.89 9.11
CA GLY A 121 -9.66 12.36 9.54
C GLY A 121 -10.01 10.99 8.97
N ARG A 122 -9.22 10.44 8.04
CA ARG A 122 -9.28 9.03 7.64
C ARG A 122 -8.51 8.15 8.62
N THR A 123 -8.82 6.85 8.67
CA THR A 123 -8.15 5.87 9.54
C THR A 123 -6.63 5.89 9.36
N GLN A 124 -6.15 5.98 8.11
CA GLN A 124 -4.72 6.05 7.80
C GLN A 124 -4.23 7.49 7.54
N GLY A 125 -4.93 8.51 8.03
CA GLY A 125 -4.65 9.92 7.72
C GLY A 125 -3.18 10.33 7.94
N GLY A 126 -2.67 11.21 7.10
CA GLY A 126 -1.28 11.69 7.14
C GLY A 126 -0.40 11.07 6.06
N THR A 127 0.92 11.17 6.27
CA THR A 127 1.91 10.59 5.38
C THR A 127 2.77 9.55 6.09
N VAL A 128 2.99 8.43 5.42
CA VAL A 128 3.82 7.33 5.92
C VAL A 128 4.70 6.80 4.79
N PHE A 129 5.95 6.54 5.11
CA PHE A 129 6.89 5.82 4.28
C PHE A 129 7.54 4.72 5.11
N GLU A 130 7.48 3.49 4.62
CA GLU A 130 8.19 2.36 5.21
C GLU A 130 8.95 1.58 4.13
N LEU A 131 10.20 1.25 4.43
CA LEU A 131 11.09 0.46 3.59
C LEU A 131 11.36 -0.88 4.27
N TYR A 132 11.19 -1.96 3.53
CA TYR A 132 11.35 -3.33 3.99
C TYR A 132 12.51 -4.02 3.27
N SER A 133 13.34 -4.73 4.03
CA SER A 133 14.42 -5.59 3.55
C SER A 133 13.93 -7.02 3.32
N PRO A 134 14.58 -7.83 2.47
CA PRO A 134 14.38 -9.28 2.49
C PRO A 134 14.84 -9.93 3.80
N GLU A 135 15.75 -9.30 4.54
CA GLU A 135 16.33 -9.81 5.77
C GLU A 135 15.63 -9.29 7.02
N ASP A 136 15.71 -10.06 8.10
CA ASP A 136 15.25 -9.63 9.42
C ASP A 136 16.05 -8.42 9.95
N THR A 137 15.35 -7.52 10.64
CA THR A 137 15.87 -6.37 11.38
C THR A 137 15.40 -6.45 12.84
N ASP A 138 15.77 -5.47 13.66
CA ASP A 138 15.35 -5.42 15.08
C ASP A 138 13.82 -5.43 15.26
N TRP A 139 13.07 -4.96 14.26
CA TRP A 139 11.62 -5.05 14.22
C TRP A 139 11.13 -5.54 12.85
N LEU A 140 10.77 -6.83 12.79
CA LEU A 140 10.42 -7.54 11.56
C LEU A 140 11.54 -7.40 10.52
N ASN A 141 11.27 -6.78 9.38
CA ASN A 141 12.24 -6.50 8.32
C ASN A 141 12.22 -5.01 7.93
N VAL A 142 11.78 -4.15 8.83
CA VAL A 142 11.68 -2.71 8.56
C VAL A 142 13.06 -2.07 8.68
N VAL A 143 13.52 -1.47 7.60
CA VAL A 143 14.81 -0.76 7.50
C VAL A 143 14.63 0.70 7.88
N ARG A 144 13.54 1.31 7.43
CA ARG A 144 13.24 2.72 7.63
C ARG A 144 11.73 2.90 7.75
N SER A 145 11.28 3.60 8.78
CA SER A 145 9.89 4.05 8.92
C SER A 145 9.88 5.53 9.25
N ILE A 146 9.07 6.30 8.51
CA ILE A 146 8.89 7.73 8.69
C ILE A 146 7.38 8.00 8.61
N SER A 147 6.84 8.73 9.57
CA SER A 147 5.45 9.13 9.54
C SER A 147 5.22 10.51 10.12
N ALA A 148 4.32 11.26 9.51
CA ALA A 148 3.62 12.36 10.14
C ALA A 148 2.13 12.08 9.98
N ALA A 149 1.47 11.70 11.08
CA ALA A 149 0.09 11.25 11.07
C ALA A 149 -0.63 11.63 12.38
N PRO A 150 -1.97 11.73 12.39
CA PRO A 150 -2.73 11.85 13.62
C PRO A 150 -2.64 10.56 14.46
N THR A 151 -2.16 10.69 15.70
CA THR A 151 -2.18 9.66 16.74
C THR A 151 -2.99 10.21 17.91
N ASP A 152 -4.04 9.50 18.32
CA ASP A 152 -4.95 9.92 19.40
C ASP A 152 -5.50 11.36 19.24
N GLY A 153 -5.82 11.74 17.99
CA GLY A 153 -6.36 13.05 17.65
C GLY A 153 -5.33 14.18 17.62
N ARG A 154 -4.03 13.90 17.77
CA ARG A 154 -2.95 14.89 17.67
C ARG A 154 -1.94 14.46 16.62
N TRP A 155 -1.37 15.41 15.89
CA TRP A 155 -0.28 15.09 14.98
C TRP A 155 0.94 14.60 15.76
N ALA A 156 1.47 13.46 15.36
CA ALA A 156 2.75 12.95 15.80
C ALA A 156 3.68 12.80 14.59
N PHE A 157 4.98 12.96 14.83
CA PHE A 157 6.00 12.62 13.86
C PHE A 157 6.89 11.53 14.46
N SER A 158 7.18 10.51 13.67
CA SER A 158 8.12 9.45 14.04
C SER A 158 9.07 9.16 12.88
N ALA A 159 10.31 8.84 13.22
CA ALA A 159 11.31 8.35 12.28
C ALA A 159 12.20 7.34 13.01
N SER A 160 12.28 6.11 12.50
CA SER A 160 13.07 5.02 13.07
C SER A 160 13.86 4.27 12.00
N GLY A 161 14.93 3.59 12.39
CA GLY A 161 15.89 3.00 11.45
C GLY A 161 16.91 4.02 10.91
N THR A 162 17.82 3.54 10.06
CA THR A 162 18.91 4.36 9.50
C THR A 162 18.36 5.27 8.42
N ALA A 163 18.72 6.56 8.47
CA ALA A 163 18.33 7.52 7.44
C ALA A 163 18.92 7.13 6.07
N LEU A 164 18.10 7.18 5.03
CA LEU A 164 18.51 6.93 3.65
C LEU A 164 19.30 8.13 3.11
N SER A 165 20.19 7.89 2.16
CA SER A 165 21.11 8.92 1.65
C SER A 165 20.43 10.10 0.96
N PHE A 166 19.19 9.90 0.49
CA PHE A 166 18.38 10.93 -0.17
C PHE A 166 17.40 11.64 0.79
N GLU A 167 17.36 11.27 2.07
CA GLU A 167 16.47 11.93 3.02
C GLU A 167 16.88 13.39 3.26
N THR A 168 15.91 14.30 3.18
CA THR A 168 16.07 15.70 3.59
C THR A 168 15.71 15.84 5.07
N ILE A 169 16.64 15.40 5.92
CA ILE A 169 16.44 15.31 7.38
C ILE A 169 16.16 16.66 8.07
N GLU A 170 16.48 17.77 7.42
CA GLU A 170 16.19 19.13 7.90
C GLU A 170 14.69 19.35 8.13
N PHE A 171 13.83 18.66 7.36
CA PHE A 171 12.40 18.75 7.53
C PHE A 171 11.93 18.23 8.89
N TYR A 172 12.64 17.28 9.51
CA TYR A 172 12.24 16.67 10.78
C TYR A 172 12.26 17.66 11.95
N ALA A 173 12.99 18.77 11.82
CA ALA A 173 13.06 19.84 12.80
C ALA A 173 11.99 20.94 12.62
N LYS A 174 11.15 20.88 11.58
CA LYS A 174 10.12 21.91 11.34
C LYS A 174 9.15 22.06 12.52
N LYS A 175 8.72 23.31 12.74
CA LYS A 175 7.83 23.67 13.85
C LYS A 175 6.47 22.97 13.78
N ARG A 176 5.87 22.88 12.60
CA ARG A 176 4.59 22.18 12.39
C ARG A 176 4.86 20.72 12.07
N ILE A 177 4.30 19.81 12.86
CA ILE A 177 4.54 18.36 12.75
C ILE A 177 4.16 17.82 11.37
N LYS A 178 3.01 18.22 10.83
CA LYS A 178 2.55 17.85 9.48
C LYS A 178 3.49 18.32 8.35
N ASP A 179 4.37 19.28 8.61
CA ASP A 179 5.32 19.76 7.60
C ASP A 179 6.65 18.97 7.67
N ARG A 180 6.83 18.11 8.69
CA ARG A 180 8.06 17.32 8.90
C ARG A 180 8.17 16.15 7.92
N PHE A 181 7.03 15.63 7.50
CA PHE A 181 6.88 14.65 6.43
C PHE A 181 5.53 14.92 5.78
N ASN A 182 5.51 15.30 4.51
CA ASN A 182 4.31 15.70 3.78
C ASN A 182 4.30 15.05 2.39
N SER A 183 3.23 15.26 1.62
CA SER A 183 3.01 14.61 0.32
C SER A 183 4.15 14.89 -0.67
N GLU A 184 4.71 16.09 -0.67
CA GLU A 184 5.84 16.45 -1.55
C GLU A 184 7.13 15.73 -1.16
N ILE A 185 7.44 15.64 0.13
CA ILE A 185 8.63 14.91 0.61
C ILE A 185 8.47 13.41 0.36
N LEU A 186 7.28 12.85 0.62
CA LEU A 186 6.99 11.45 0.30
C LEU A 186 7.18 11.16 -1.19
N LYS A 187 6.64 12.02 -2.07
CA LYS A 187 6.83 11.89 -3.52
C LYS A 187 8.31 11.91 -3.90
N GLN A 188 9.09 12.84 -3.36
CA GLN A 188 10.54 12.91 -3.61
C GLN A 188 11.24 11.61 -3.19
N TYR A 189 10.92 11.06 -2.02
CA TYR A 189 11.55 9.83 -1.54
C TYR A 189 11.18 8.61 -2.38
N LEU A 190 9.96 8.56 -2.90
CA LEU A 190 9.52 7.51 -3.82
C LEU A 190 10.22 7.63 -5.18
N GLU A 191 10.40 8.85 -5.69
CA GLU A 191 11.12 9.10 -6.96
C GLU A 191 12.59 8.64 -6.90
N GLU A 192 13.26 8.79 -5.75
CA GLU A 192 14.62 8.28 -5.51
C GLU A 192 14.71 6.75 -5.56
N LEU A 193 13.57 6.07 -5.36
CA LEU A 193 13.42 4.61 -5.51
C LEU A 193 12.86 4.21 -6.89
N ALA A 194 12.76 5.15 -7.83
CA ALA A 194 12.12 5.00 -9.13
C ALA A 194 10.62 4.65 -9.06
N ILE A 195 9.93 5.08 -8.00
CA ILE A 195 8.48 4.91 -7.81
C ILE A 195 7.77 6.25 -8.05
N ASP A 196 6.98 6.35 -9.12
CA ASP A 196 6.13 7.52 -9.40
C ASP A 196 4.67 7.25 -9.01
N ALA A 197 4.44 6.99 -7.72
CA ALA A 197 3.20 6.43 -7.17
C ALA A 197 1.93 7.26 -7.44
N PHE A 198 2.06 8.58 -7.65
CA PHE A 198 0.90 9.46 -7.81
C PHE A 198 0.60 9.78 -9.28
N ASN A 199 1.40 9.26 -10.21
CA ASN A 199 1.20 9.41 -11.64
C ASN A 199 0.47 8.17 -12.21
N PRO A 200 -0.75 8.31 -12.75
CA PRO A 200 -1.47 7.17 -13.33
C PRO A 200 -0.73 6.45 -14.47
N ASP A 201 0.14 7.15 -15.20
CA ASP A 201 0.91 6.58 -16.32
C ASP A 201 2.14 5.77 -15.85
N PHE A 202 2.46 5.78 -14.55
CA PHE A 202 3.47 4.91 -13.94
C PHE A 202 3.02 3.45 -13.86
N TYR A 203 1.73 3.19 -13.94
CA TYR A 203 1.16 1.86 -13.79
C TYR A 203 0.88 1.23 -15.16
N ALA A 204 1.16 -0.06 -15.28
CA ALA A 204 0.80 -0.83 -16.46
C ALA A 204 -0.73 -0.87 -16.64
N LYS A 205 -1.17 -1.04 -17.89
CA LYS A 205 -2.60 -1.16 -18.26
C LYS A 205 -3.15 -2.57 -18.09
N GLU A 206 -2.45 -3.40 -17.33
CA GLU A 206 -2.82 -4.77 -17.00
C GLU A 206 -2.27 -5.15 -15.63
N GLY A 207 -2.83 -6.20 -15.03
CA GLY A 207 -2.40 -6.72 -13.74
C GLY A 207 -3.15 -7.99 -13.35
N PHE A 208 -2.99 -8.40 -12.09
CA PHE A 208 -3.62 -9.58 -11.54
C PHE A 208 -4.55 -9.19 -10.40
N LEU A 209 -5.78 -9.71 -10.46
CA LEU A 209 -6.75 -9.67 -9.38
C LEU A 209 -6.83 -11.04 -8.74
N ILE A 210 -6.65 -11.09 -7.43
CA ILE A 210 -6.95 -12.28 -6.62
C ILE A 210 -8.19 -12.00 -5.78
N GLU A 211 -9.20 -12.85 -5.90
CA GLU A 211 -10.45 -12.76 -5.15
C GLU A 211 -10.64 -13.98 -4.23
N LYS A 212 -10.95 -13.73 -2.97
CA LYS A 212 -11.39 -14.75 -2.00
C LYS A 212 -12.87 -15.04 -2.20
N VAL A 213 -13.21 -16.28 -2.55
CA VAL A 213 -14.58 -16.75 -2.81
C VAL A 213 -14.93 -17.89 -1.85
N GLY A 214 -16.08 -17.81 -1.18
CA GLY A 214 -16.50 -18.79 -0.18
C GLY A 214 -16.80 -18.14 1.16
N THR A 215 -16.59 -18.89 2.26
CA THR A 215 -16.84 -18.44 3.63
C THR A 215 -16.22 -17.06 3.89
N CYS A 216 -16.89 -16.20 4.65
CA CYS A 216 -16.36 -14.91 5.07
C CYS A 216 -16.38 -14.75 6.58
N ALA A 217 -15.64 -13.75 7.07
CA ALA A 217 -15.68 -13.38 8.47
C ALA A 217 -17.12 -13.05 8.89
N PRO A 218 -17.64 -13.57 10.03
CA PRO A 218 -19.06 -13.45 10.40
C PRO A 218 -19.60 -12.01 10.50
N ALA A 219 -18.72 -11.03 10.75
CA ALA A 219 -19.06 -9.61 10.88
C ALA A 219 -18.62 -8.77 9.66
N MET A 220 -18.22 -9.41 8.56
CA MET A 220 -17.83 -8.71 7.34
C MET A 220 -19.01 -7.91 6.78
N GLN A 221 -18.76 -6.64 6.48
CA GLN A 221 -19.70 -5.75 5.80
C GLN A 221 -19.12 -5.31 4.47
N LEU A 222 -20.01 -4.92 3.55
CA LEU A 222 -19.67 -4.38 2.24
C LEU A 222 -19.89 -2.87 2.22
N PHE A 223 -18.99 -2.16 1.56
CA PHE A 223 -19.06 -0.72 1.39
C PHE A 223 -18.78 -0.33 -0.07
N GLY A 224 -19.39 0.76 -0.53
CA GLY A 224 -19.00 1.51 -1.71
C GLY A 224 -17.93 2.54 -1.40
N LEU A 225 -17.56 3.35 -2.41
CA LEU A 225 -16.61 4.46 -2.22
C LEU A 225 -17.22 5.67 -1.48
N ALA A 226 -18.55 5.75 -1.43
CA ALA A 226 -19.28 6.89 -0.86
C ALA A 226 -19.79 6.63 0.57
N ASP A 227 -19.56 5.43 1.10
CA ASP A 227 -20.01 5.00 2.43
C ASP A 227 -19.02 5.40 3.54
#